data_AF-A0AAE3ELD1-F1
#
_entry.id   AF-A0AAE3ELD1-F1
#
_cell.length_a   1.000
_cell.length_b   1.000
_cell.length_c   1.000
_cell.angle_alpha   90.00
_cell.angle_beta   90.00
_cell.angle_gamma   90.00
#
_symmetry.space_group_name_H-M   'P 1'
#
loop_
_entity.id
_entity.type
_entity.pdbx_description
1 polymer ?
#
loop_
_entity_poly.entity_id
_entity_poly.type
_entity_poly.pdbx_seq_one_letter_code
_entity_poly.pdbx_strand_id
1 'polypeptide(L)'
;MNILSNREIALVFWLLSFMIYAFTIKDVRKSFGKVVKNFFSRQIQAYIIISIIYFGIILYGVNKIYHLNIGLIKDSILWFCISGLYFTQKIITNKIKDFSIVSRLKDNITFLVFIELLANTYVFPVIIEIIIVPISLFVFIFYDVAKKHKDAELLMPIINKIRMLFTIGLIAYLLVSFINNPDEIVNYNSLVGLLLPVVYIILYFPMQYVQIFYTNYEILTVVIKYVFRNINKPEIGKYLLKRVRRFVGFSLARVEQIRSCRYYFWHNIDSYEEVDFCITCNRHHIDKRILF
;
A
#
# COMPACT_ATOMS: atom_id res chain seq x y z
N MET A 1 30.91 13.60 -6.23
CA MET A 1 29.65 13.49 -5.47
C MET A 1 28.86 12.34 -6.08
N ASN A 2 28.87 11.15 -5.47
CA ASN A 2 28.06 10.04 -5.97
C ASN A 2 26.60 10.35 -5.65
N ILE A 3 25.81 10.59 -6.70
CA ILE A 3 24.39 10.91 -6.58
C ILE A 3 23.58 9.68 -6.14
N LEU A 4 24.07 8.47 -6.39
CA LEU A 4 23.41 7.23 -5.99
C LEU A 4 24.30 6.44 -5.02
N SER A 5 23.69 5.85 -4.00
CA SER A 5 24.32 4.88 -3.13
C SER A 5 24.53 3.54 -3.85
N ASN A 6 25.47 2.73 -3.36
CA ASN A 6 25.73 1.40 -3.94
C ASN A 6 24.49 0.51 -3.95
N ARG A 7 23.59 0.70 -2.98
CA ARG A 7 22.32 0.01 -2.90
C ARG A 7 21.33 0.47 -3.95
N GLU A 8 21.19 1.78 -4.14
CA GLU A 8 20.33 2.32 -5.20
C GLU A 8 20.82 1.83 -6.57
N ILE A 9 22.14 1.77 -6.77
CA ILE A 9 22.75 1.18 -7.98
C ILE A 9 22.34 -0.29 -8.13
N ALA A 10 22.43 -1.10 -7.07
CA ALA A 10 22.02 -2.51 -7.10
C ALA A 10 20.51 -2.69 -7.37
N LEU A 11 19.66 -1.85 -6.76
CA LEU A 11 18.21 -1.87 -6.98
C LEU A 11 17.86 -1.50 -8.42
N VAL A 12 18.48 -0.45 -8.97
CA VAL A 12 18.30 -0.04 -10.37
C VAL A 12 18.80 -1.15 -11.32
N PHE A 13 19.96 -1.75 -11.04
CA PHE A 13 20.49 -2.86 -11.81
C PHE A 13 19.51 -4.03 -11.90
N TRP A 14 18.96 -4.46 -10.77
CA TRP A 14 17.99 -5.55 -10.75
C TRP A 14 16.64 -5.17 -11.35
N LEU A 15 16.14 -3.97 -11.09
CA LEU A 15 14.89 -3.48 -11.68
C LEU A 15 14.97 -3.49 -13.22
N LEU A 16 16.07 -2.98 -13.78
CA LEU A 16 16.31 -3.02 -15.23
C LEU A 16 16.44 -4.46 -15.74
N SER A 17 17.19 -5.31 -15.03
CA SER A 17 17.37 -6.72 -15.42
C SER A 17 16.04 -7.48 -15.46
N PHE A 18 15.21 -7.32 -14.41
CA PHE A 18 13.87 -7.90 -14.36
C PHE A 18 12.94 -7.33 -15.44
N MET A 19 13.04 -6.03 -15.73
CA MET A 19 12.24 -5.40 -16.77
C MET A 19 12.60 -5.94 -18.16
N ILE A 20 13.91 -6.02 -18.48
CA ILE A 20 14.41 -6.63 -19.73
C ILE A 20 13.91 -8.07 -19.83
N TYR A 21 14.07 -8.88 -18.77
CA TYR A 21 13.60 -10.25 -18.75
C TYR A 21 12.07 -10.33 -18.95
N ALA A 22 11.29 -9.50 -18.27
CA ALA A 22 9.84 -9.47 -18.41
C ALA A 22 9.39 -9.19 -19.86
N PHE A 23 10.10 -8.32 -20.60
CA PHE A 23 9.80 -8.04 -22.00
C PHE A 23 10.13 -9.18 -22.98
N THR A 24 10.94 -10.16 -22.56
CA THR A 24 11.13 -11.41 -23.33
C THR A 24 9.86 -12.27 -23.36
N ILE A 25 9.01 -12.17 -22.33
CA ILE A 25 7.77 -12.93 -22.20
C ILE A 25 6.69 -12.33 -23.11
N LYS A 26 6.18 -13.14 -24.05
CA LYS A 26 5.21 -12.72 -25.08
C LYS A 26 3.92 -12.12 -24.48
N ASP A 27 3.41 -12.71 -23.40
CA ASP A 27 2.17 -12.26 -22.76
C ASP A 27 2.34 -10.93 -22.03
N VAL A 28 3.51 -10.71 -21.43
CA VAL A 28 3.87 -9.42 -20.80
C VAL A 28 3.91 -8.35 -21.88
N ARG A 29 4.61 -8.58 -23.00
CA ARG A 29 4.71 -7.59 -24.09
C ARG A 29 3.34 -7.22 -24.67
N LYS A 30 2.45 -8.20 -24.88
CA LYS A 30 1.08 -7.95 -25.37
C LYS A 30 0.24 -7.16 -24.37
N SER A 31 0.41 -7.42 -23.08
CA SER A 31 -0.36 -6.79 -22.01
C SER A 31 0.18 -5.40 -21.65
N PHE A 32 1.50 -5.18 -21.80
CA PHE A 32 2.20 -3.97 -21.38
C PHE A 32 1.58 -2.71 -22.02
N GLY A 33 1.32 -2.73 -23.33
CA GLY A 33 0.69 -1.59 -24.01
C GLY A 33 -0.69 -1.24 -23.47
N LYS A 34 -1.50 -2.23 -23.10
CA LYS A 34 -2.81 -2.01 -22.46
C LYS A 34 -2.67 -1.48 -21.04
N VAL A 35 -1.71 -2.01 -20.28
CA VAL A 35 -1.42 -1.55 -18.90
C VAL A 35 -0.98 -0.09 -18.90
N VAL A 36 -0.03 0.28 -19.77
CA VAL A 36 0.42 1.66 -19.92
C VAL A 36 -0.75 2.56 -20.32
N LYS A 37 -1.52 2.19 -21.35
CA LYS A 37 -2.68 2.99 -21.77
C LYS A 37 -3.70 3.21 -20.64
N ASN A 38 -3.97 2.18 -19.83
CA ASN A 38 -4.90 2.28 -18.71
C ASN A 38 -4.31 3.08 -17.53
N PHE A 39 -3.00 3.00 -17.30
CA PHE A 39 -2.31 3.79 -16.28
C PHE A 39 -2.45 5.30 -16.54
N PHE A 40 -2.50 5.71 -17.82
CA PHE A 40 -2.77 7.09 -18.24
C PHE A 40 -4.28 7.42 -18.37
N SER A 41 -5.17 6.63 -17.77
CA SER A 41 -6.57 7.03 -17.68
C SER A 41 -6.76 8.27 -16.79
N ARG A 42 -7.72 9.12 -17.13
CA ARG A 42 -7.96 10.39 -16.43
C ARG A 42 -8.20 10.22 -14.92
N GLN A 43 -8.82 9.10 -14.51
CA GLN A 43 -9.07 8.78 -13.10
C GLN A 43 -7.77 8.45 -12.35
N ILE A 44 -6.91 7.61 -12.94
CA ILE A 44 -5.62 7.22 -12.33
C ILE A 44 -4.65 8.41 -12.31
N GLN A 45 -4.62 9.22 -13.37
CA GLN A 45 -3.81 10.43 -13.40
C GLN A 45 -4.21 11.42 -12.30
N ALA A 46 -5.51 11.70 -12.15
CA ALA A 46 -6.00 12.59 -11.10
C ALA A 46 -5.59 12.07 -9.71
N TYR A 47 -5.73 10.76 -9.48
CA TYR A 47 -5.30 10.11 -8.25
C TYR A 47 -3.80 10.30 -7.97
N ILE A 48 -2.94 10.06 -8.97
CA ILE A 48 -1.48 10.19 -8.83
C ILE A 48 -1.10 11.64 -8.55
N ILE A 49 -1.67 12.60 -9.29
CA ILE A 49 -1.36 14.03 -9.13
C ILE A 49 -1.74 14.52 -7.73
N ILE A 50 -2.94 14.20 -7.24
CA ILE A 50 -3.37 14.61 -5.90
C ILE A 50 -2.47 13.96 -4.83
N SER A 51 -2.05 12.71 -5.04
CA SER A 51 -1.14 12.01 -4.12
C SER A 51 0.23 12.67 -4.06
N ILE A 52 0.79 13.07 -5.22
CA ILE A 52 2.07 13.77 -5.32
C ILE A 52 1.98 15.14 -4.63
N ILE A 53 0.92 15.91 -4.89
CA ILE A 53 0.73 17.23 -4.27
C ILE A 53 0.63 17.09 -2.75
N TYR A 54 -0.21 16.17 -2.27
CA TYR A 54 -0.41 15.95 -0.83
C TYR A 54 0.89 15.50 -0.15
N PHE A 55 1.63 14.54 -0.73
CA PHE A 55 2.91 14.12 -0.19
C PHE A 55 3.96 15.24 -0.26
N GLY A 56 3.97 16.05 -1.31
CA GLY A 56 4.83 17.23 -1.42
C GLY A 56 4.59 18.24 -0.29
N ILE A 57 3.34 18.45 0.12
CA ILE A 57 2.98 19.29 1.27
C ILE A 57 3.51 18.68 2.58
N ILE A 58 3.33 17.36 2.78
CA ILE A 58 3.89 16.66 3.94
C ILE A 58 5.41 16.82 3.98
N LEU A 59 6.09 16.52 2.87
CA LEU A 59 7.54 16.56 2.76
C LEU A 59 8.07 17.98 3.02
N TYR A 60 7.39 19.00 2.48
CA TYR A 60 7.72 20.39 2.77
C TYR A 60 7.59 20.72 4.26
N GLY A 61 6.49 20.30 4.90
CA GLY A 61 6.26 20.51 6.34
C GLY A 61 7.29 19.78 7.21
N VAL A 62 7.59 18.52 6.91
CA VAL A 62 8.60 17.72 7.61
C VAL A 62 10.00 18.34 7.41
N ASN A 63 10.34 18.80 6.20
CA ASN A 63 11.60 19.47 5.93
C ASN A 63 11.75 20.79 6.70
N LYS A 64 10.67 21.54 6.89
CA LYS A 64 10.65 22.75 7.73
C LYS A 64 10.93 22.47 9.21
N ILE A 65 10.56 21.29 9.71
CA ILE A 65 10.69 20.91 11.12
C ILE A 65 12.05 20.25 11.39
N TYR A 66 12.46 19.32 10.52
CA TYR A 66 13.63 18.45 10.75
C TYR A 66 14.84 18.81 9.89
N HIS A 67 14.76 19.83 9.03
CA HIS A 67 15.86 20.28 8.16
C HIS A 67 16.53 19.14 7.40
N LEU A 68 15.73 18.42 6.61
CA LEU A 68 16.16 17.20 5.92
C LEU A 68 17.32 17.49 4.96
N ASN A 69 18.37 16.69 5.04
CA ASN A 69 19.43 16.70 4.05
C ASN A 69 18.96 16.04 2.74
N ILE A 70 19.77 16.15 1.68
CA ILE A 70 19.43 15.60 0.36
C ILE A 70 19.24 14.08 0.35
N GLY A 71 19.92 13.34 1.25
CA GLY A 71 19.77 11.90 1.41
C GLY A 71 18.37 11.55 1.90
N LEU A 72 17.96 12.15 3.02
CA LEU A 72 16.63 11.94 3.61
C LEU A 72 15.48 12.37 2.68
N ILE A 73 15.69 13.40 1.86
CA ILE A 73 14.71 13.80 0.83
C ILE A 73 14.56 12.70 -0.23
N LYS A 74 15.66 12.09 -0.69
CA LYS A 74 15.61 10.97 -1.64
C LYS A 74 14.91 9.76 -1.04
N ASP A 75 15.24 9.41 0.19
CA ASP A 75 14.62 8.29 0.90
C ASP A 75 13.11 8.51 1.05
N SER A 76 12.71 9.74 1.34
CA SER A 76 11.30 10.13 1.42
C SER A 76 10.56 9.96 0.08
N ILE A 77 11.20 10.33 -1.04
CA ILE A 77 10.64 10.15 -2.38
C ILE A 77 10.53 8.65 -2.72
N LEU A 78 11.56 7.86 -2.41
CA LEU A 78 11.53 6.40 -2.60
C LEU A 78 10.44 5.75 -1.75
N TRP A 79 10.30 6.16 -0.49
CA TRP A 79 9.24 5.72 0.40
C TRP A 79 7.85 6.01 -0.20
N PHE A 80 7.64 7.20 -0.75
CA PHE A 80 6.39 7.55 -1.42
C PHE A 80 6.11 6.67 -2.65
N CYS A 81 7.12 6.44 -3.49
CA CYS A 81 7.00 5.59 -4.67
C CYS A 81 6.64 4.14 -4.31
N ILE A 82 7.34 3.56 -3.34
CA ILE A 82 7.13 2.18 -2.88
C ILE A 82 5.78 2.04 -2.17
N SER A 83 5.46 2.97 -1.27
CA SER A 83 4.20 2.94 -0.54
C SER A 83 2.99 3.15 -1.47
N GLY A 84 3.11 4.02 -2.47
CA GLY A 84 2.10 4.19 -3.53
C GLY A 84 1.75 2.88 -4.23
N LEU A 85 2.75 2.06 -4.59
CA LEU A 85 2.53 0.73 -5.17
C LEU A 85 1.86 -0.23 -4.19
N TYR A 86 2.31 -0.27 -2.93
CA TYR A 86 1.69 -1.11 -1.89
C TYR A 86 0.20 -0.77 -1.67
N PHE A 87 -0.16 0.52 -1.65
CA PHE A 87 -1.53 0.93 -1.39
C PHE A 87 -2.48 0.59 -2.53
N THR A 88 -2.04 0.66 -3.79
CA THR A 88 -2.87 0.24 -4.94
C THR A 88 -3.28 -1.23 -4.85
N GLN A 89 -2.41 -2.12 -4.37
CA GLN A 89 -2.75 -3.52 -4.15
C GLN A 89 -3.83 -3.70 -3.08
N LYS A 90 -3.74 -3.00 -1.94
CA LYS A 90 -4.77 -3.09 -0.88
C LYS A 90 -6.13 -2.53 -1.33
N ILE A 91 -6.14 -1.51 -2.19
CA ILE A 91 -7.37 -0.97 -2.80
C ILE A 91 -8.04 -2.04 -3.68
N ILE A 92 -7.28 -2.74 -4.53
CA ILE A 92 -7.79 -3.78 -5.44
C ILE A 92 -8.30 -5.01 -4.67
N THR A 93 -7.61 -5.39 -3.58
CA THR A 93 -7.94 -6.59 -2.79
C THR A 93 -9.16 -6.39 -1.87
N ASN A 94 -9.77 -5.20 -1.86
CA ASN A 94 -11.12 -4.97 -1.36
C ASN A 94 -11.40 -5.36 0.11
N LYS A 95 -10.39 -5.54 0.96
CA LYS A 95 -10.58 -5.82 2.39
C LYS A 95 -10.67 -4.51 3.17
N ILE A 96 -11.87 -3.95 3.21
CA ILE A 96 -12.16 -2.73 4.00
C ILE A 96 -12.00 -3.00 5.51
N LYS A 97 -12.28 -4.25 5.96
CA LYS A 97 -12.20 -4.69 7.37
C LYS A 97 -10.87 -4.42 8.08
N ASP A 98 -9.77 -4.31 7.35
CA ASP A 98 -8.43 -4.16 7.94
C ASP A 98 -7.90 -2.72 7.85
N PHE A 99 -8.77 -1.74 7.57
CA PHE A 99 -8.39 -0.32 7.49
C PHE A 99 -8.23 0.29 8.89
N SER A 100 -7.16 -0.09 9.59
CA SER A 100 -6.75 0.55 10.84
C SER A 100 -5.34 1.13 10.72
N ILE A 101 -5.09 2.26 11.37
CA ILE A 101 -3.75 2.83 11.43
C ILE A 101 -2.81 1.90 12.22
N VAL A 102 -3.34 1.23 13.26
CA VAL A 102 -2.60 0.31 14.13
C VAL A 102 -2.13 -0.93 13.37
N SER A 103 -2.98 -1.54 12.53
CA SER A 103 -2.57 -2.67 11.68
C SER A 103 -1.50 -2.27 10.68
N ARG A 104 -1.62 -1.07 10.08
CA ARG A 104 -0.60 -0.54 9.16
C ARG A 104 0.71 -0.27 9.87
N LEU A 105 0.68 0.30 11.06
CA LEU A 105 1.87 0.50 11.88
C LEU A 105 2.48 -0.85 12.25
N LYS A 106 1.70 -1.84 12.71
CA LYS A 106 2.21 -3.16 13.08
C LYS A 106 2.84 -3.93 11.91
N ASP A 107 2.21 -3.87 10.74
CA ASP A 107 2.67 -4.57 9.53
C ASP A 107 3.88 -3.87 8.88
N ASN A 108 3.93 -2.54 8.93
CA ASN A 108 4.95 -1.75 8.25
C ASN A 108 6.13 -1.36 9.14
N ILE A 109 5.95 -1.06 10.44
CA ILE A 109 7.05 -0.62 11.33
C ILE A 109 8.16 -1.67 11.36
N THR A 110 7.84 -2.94 11.61
CA THR A 110 8.87 -3.97 11.78
C THR A 110 9.69 -4.21 10.50
N PHE A 111 9.10 -4.05 9.32
CA PHE A 111 9.77 -4.30 8.03
C PHE A 111 10.45 -3.04 7.47
N LEU A 112 9.76 -1.88 7.49
CA LEU A 112 10.31 -0.62 7.02
C LEU A 112 11.40 -0.09 7.95
N VAL A 113 11.21 -0.11 9.28
CA VAL A 113 12.28 0.30 10.21
C VAL A 113 13.50 -0.60 10.04
N PHE A 114 13.32 -1.90 9.79
CA PHE A 114 14.45 -2.81 9.57
C PHE A 114 15.18 -2.53 8.23
N ILE A 115 14.45 -2.28 7.14
CA ILE A 115 15.07 -1.91 5.85
C ILE A 115 15.73 -0.54 5.90
N GLU A 116 15.11 0.44 6.55
CA GLU A 116 15.59 1.83 6.62
C GLU A 116 16.80 1.95 7.55
N LEU A 117 16.81 1.22 8.66
CA LEU A 117 17.99 1.07 9.52
C LEU A 117 19.14 0.42 8.74
N LEU A 118 18.87 -0.60 7.92
CA LEU A 118 19.92 -1.16 7.06
C LEU A 118 20.36 -0.19 5.97
N ALA A 119 19.46 0.62 5.41
CA ALA A 119 19.72 1.55 4.31
C ALA A 119 20.51 2.77 4.70
N ASN A 120 20.19 3.36 5.84
CA ASN A 120 20.83 4.56 6.31
C ASN A 120 22.13 4.29 7.06
N THR A 121 22.30 3.09 7.65
CA THR A 121 23.49 2.83 8.47
C THR A 121 24.66 2.22 7.68
N TYR A 122 24.43 1.43 6.61
CA TYR A 122 25.55 0.82 5.86
C TYR A 122 25.34 0.70 4.36
N VAL A 123 26.28 1.26 3.60
CA VAL A 123 26.40 1.08 2.16
C VAL A 123 27.46 0.00 1.91
N PHE A 124 27.03 -1.23 1.64
CA PHE A 124 28.00 -2.27 1.26
C PHE A 124 28.66 -1.90 -0.07
N PRO A 125 29.85 -2.45 -0.39
CA PRO A 125 30.40 -2.40 -1.74
C PRO A 125 29.35 -2.83 -2.77
N VAL A 126 29.30 -2.16 -3.93
CA VAL A 126 28.28 -2.40 -4.98
C VAL A 126 28.13 -3.89 -5.32
N ILE A 127 29.23 -4.63 -5.40
CA ILE A 127 29.22 -6.07 -5.71
C ILE A 127 28.44 -6.87 -4.65
N ILE A 128 28.63 -6.54 -3.38
CA ILE A 128 27.94 -7.20 -2.27
C ILE A 128 26.45 -6.83 -2.28
N GLU A 129 26.11 -5.57 -2.52
CA GLU A 129 24.70 -5.13 -2.65
C GLU A 129 23.99 -5.87 -3.80
N ILE A 130 24.64 -6.01 -4.96
CA ILE A 130 24.09 -6.73 -6.12
C ILE A 130 23.79 -8.20 -5.78
N ILE A 131 24.55 -8.85 -4.89
CA ILE A 131 24.32 -10.24 -4.48
C ILE A 131 23.25 -10.33 -3.38
N ILE A 132 23.29 -9.45 -2.37
CA ILE A 132 22.39 -9.50 -1.22
C ILE A 132 20.95 -9.13 -1.59
N VAL A 133 20.75 -8.11 -2.42
CA VAL A 133 19.42 -7.64 -2.83
C VAL A 133 18.54 -8.78 -3.40
N PRO A 134 18.95 -9.54 -4.43
CA PRO A 134 18.13 -10.61 -5.00
C PRO A 134 17.97 -11.77 -4.01
N ILE A 135 19.00 -12.14 -3.25
CA ILE A 135 18.90 -13.21 -2.24
C ILE A 135 17.82 -12.86 -1.20
N SER A 136 17.83 -11.62 -0.69
CA SER A 136 16.81 -11.15 0.25
C SER A 136 15.41 -11.24 -0.37
N LEU A 137 15.26 -10.74 -1.60
CA LEU A 137 13.99 -10.71 -2.32
C LEU A 137 13.45 -12.12 -2.59
N PHE A 138 14.32 -13.06 -2.99
CA PHE A 138 13.97 -14.47 -3.15
C PHE A 138 13.51 -15.11 -1.84
N VAL A 139 14.24 -14.89 -0.74
CA VAL A 139 13.88 -15.44 0.57
C VAL A 139 12.51 -14.93 1.04
N PHE A 140 12.21 -13.64 0.85
CA PHE A 140 10.92 -13.05 1.20
C PHE A 140 9.77 -13.57 0.32
N ILE A 141 9.95 -13.58 -1.02
CA ILE A 141 8.93 -14.09 -1.94
C ILE A 141 8.67 -15.57 -1.68
N PHE A 142 9.72 -16.37 -1.54
CA PHE A 142 9.60 -17.81 -1.32
C PHE A 142 8.86 -18.12 -0.02
N TYR A 143 9.14 -17.36 1.05
CA TYR A 143 8.39 -17.45 2.30
C TYR A 143 6.90 -17.11 2.11
N ASP A 144 6.58 -16.00 1.45
CA ASP A 144 5.19 -15.57 1.26
C ASP A 144 4.40 -16.50 0.35
N VAL A 145 5.06 -17.11 -0.64
CA VAL A 145 4.48 -18.15 -1.50
C VAL A 145 4.27 -19.43 -0.69
N ALA A 146 5.31 -19.94 -0.01
CA ALA A 146 5.23 -21.16 0.77
C ALA A 146 4.15 -21.08 1.87
N LYS A 147 3.95 -19.91 2.49
CA LYS A 147 2.89 -19.69 3.49
C LYS A 147 1.47 -19.90 2.94
N LYS A 148 1.28 -19.72 1.63
CA LYS A 148 -0.03 -19.84 0.97
C LYS A 148 -0.30 -21.24 0.40
N HIS A 149 0.72 -22.09 0.30
CA HIS A 149 0.61 -23.43 -0.25
C HIS A 149 0.77 -24.47 0.85
N LYS A 150 -0.27 -25.28 1.08
CA LYS A 150 -0.26 -26.36 2.09
C LYS A 150 0.90 -27.34 1.87
N ASP A 151 1.25 -27.60 0.61
CA ASP A 151 2.30 -28.55 0.23
C ASP A 151 3.72 -28.05 0.61
N ALA A 152 3.88 -26.76 0.87
CA ALA A 152 5.16 -26.16 1.26
C ALA A 152 5.35 -26.06 2.79
N GLU A 153 4.40 -26.58 3.58
CA GLU A 153 4.45 -26.54 5.06
C GLU A 153 5.68 -27.29 5.61
N LEU A 154 6.15 -28.34 4.93
CA LEU A 154 7.37 -29.08 5.28
C LEU A 154 8.66 -28.24 5.12
N LEU A 155 8.66 -27.25 4.22
CA LEU A 155 9.82 -26.38 3.98
C LEU A 155 9.83 -25.16 4.91
N MET A 156 8.71 -24.87 5.57
CA MET A 156 8.55 -23.70 6.42
C MET A 156 9.57 -23.59 7.55
N PRO A 157 9.94 -24.68 8.26
CA PRO A 157 11.00 -24.62 9.28
C PRO A 157 12.36 -24.21 8.70
N ILE A 158 12.70 -24.69 7.50
CA ILE A 158 13.98 -24.39 6.83
C ILE A 158 14.00 -22.93 6.38
N ILE A 159 12.92 -22.47 5.73
CA ILE A 159 12.79 -21.08 5.29
C ILE A 159 12.85 -20.12 6.49
N ASN A 160 12.17 -20.46 7.59
CA ASN A 160 12.21 -19.67 8.81
C ASN A 160 13.61 -19.61 9.43
N LYS A 161 14.36 -20.72 9.40
CA LYS A 161 15.73 -20.76 9.88
C LYS A 161 16.66 -19.89 9.03
N ILE A 162 16.54 -19.95 7.70
CA ILE A 162 17.31 -19.09 6.77
C ILE A 162 16.98 -17.62 7.01
N ARG A 163 15.69 -17.27 7.13
CA ARG A 163 15.25 -15.90 7.43
C ARG A 163 15.80 -15.41 8.76
N MET A 164 15.71 -16.24 9.80
CA MET A 164 16.22 -15.92 11.13
C MET A 164 17.73 -15.70 11.11
N LEU A 165 18.50 -16.58 10.45
CA LEU A 165 19.96 -16.42 10.31
C LEU A 165 20.32 -15.14 9.54
N PHE A 166 19.60 -14.83 8.47
CA PHE A 166 19.79 -13.59 7.72
C PHE A 166 19.52 -12.36 8.59
N THR A 167 18.41 -12.34 9.33
CA THR A 167 18.07 -11.28 10.28
C THR A 167 19.12 -11.15 11.39
N ILE A 168 19.57 -12.25 11.99
CA ILE A 168 20.59 -12.26 13.05
C ILE A 168 21.93 -11.76 12.51
N GLY A 169 22.35 -12.21 11.32
CA GLY A 169 23.60 -11.76 10.69
C GLY A 169 23.61 -10.26 10.44
N LEU A 170 22.47 -9.72 10.00
CA LEU A 170 22.28 -8.27 9.84
C LEU A 170 22.35 -7.53 11.18
N ILE A 171 21.67 -8.02 12.21
CA ILE A 171 21.72 -7.42 13.56
C ILE A 171 23.14 -7.48 14.15
N ALA A 172 23.83 -8.61 14.01
CA ALA A 172 25.20 -8.77 14.50
C ALA A 172 26.16 -7.80 13.80
N TYR A 173 26.02 -7.64 12.48
CA TYR A 173 26.80 -6.66 11.72
C TYR A 173 26.52 -5.22 12.17
N LEU A 174 25.25 -4.87 12.42
CA LEU A 174 24.86 -3.58 12.97
C LEU A 174 25.50 -3.33 14.35
N LEU A 175 25.49 -4.34 15.23
CA LEU A 175 26.08 -4.23 16.57
C LEU A 175 27.60 -4.06 16.54
N VAL A 176 28.31 -4.86 15.74
CA VAL A 176 29.76 -4.74 15.56
C VAL A 176 30.12 -3.35 15.05
N SER A 177 29.35 -2.85 14.08
CA SER A 177 29.63 -1.56 13.47
C SER A 177 29.24 -0.38 14.37
N PHE A 178 28.23 -0.55 15.23
CA PHE A 178 27.90 0.38 16.31
C PHE A 178 29.01 0.49 17.35
N ILE A 179 29.64 -0.63 17.71
CA ILE A 179 30.79 -0.64 18.61
C ILE A 179 31.98 0.08 17.98
N ASN A 180 32.20 -0.12 16.67
CA ASN A 180 33.35 0.46 15.98
C ASN A 180 33.22 1.96 15.71
N ASN A 181 32.04 2.45 15.32
CA ASN A 181 31.79 3.86 14.98
C ASN A 181 30.43 4.34 15.52
N PRO A 182 30.29 4.54 16.84
CA PRO A 182 29.01 4.92 17.45
C PRO A 182 28.50 6.29 16.97
N ASP A 183 29.42 7.24 16.73
CA ASP A 183 29.08 8.62 16.37
C ASP A 183 28.46 8.74 14.95
N GLU A 184 28.79 7.80 14.05
CA GLU A 184 28.18 7.75 12.71
C GLU A 184 26.73 7.25 12.75
N ILE A 185 26.40 6.38 13.73
CA ILE A 185 25.07 5.78 13.86
C ILE A 185 24.14 6.66 14.68
N VAL A 186 24.64 7.26 15.76
CA VAL A 186 23.86 8.13 16.66
C VAL A 186 24.06 9.60 16.25
N ASN A 187 23.84 9.90 14.97
CA ASN A 187 23.78 11.27 14.49
C ASN A 187 22.33 11.70 14.27
N TYR A 188 22.10 13.02 14.25
CA TYR A 188 20.78 13.61 14.07
C TYR A 188 20.05 13.07 12.81
N ASN A 189 20.74 12.98 11.68
CA ASN A 189 20.15 12.53 10.42
C ASN A 189 19.75 11.05 10.45
N SER A 190 20.52 10.19 11.10
CA SER A 190 20.22 8.77 11.29
C SER A 190 18.98 8.58 12.17
N LEU A 191 18.87 9.35 13.25
CA LEU A 191 17.70 9.34 14.13
C LEU A 191 16.44 9.86 13.42
N VAL A 192 16.56 10.97 12.68
CA VAL A 192 15.46 11.51 11.88
C VAL A 192 15.05 10.50 10.81
N GLY A 193 16.00 9.92 10.08
CA GLY A 193 15.75 8.89 9.06
C GLY A 193 15.01 7.67 9.59
N LEU A 194 15.29 7.24 10.83
CA LEU A 194 14.56 6.15 11.48
C LEU A 194 13.09 6.51 11.78
N LEU A 195 12.83 7.77 12.13
CA LEU A 195 11.49 8.24 12.49
C LEU A 195 10.63 8.59 11.28
N LEU A 196 11.24 9.01 10.17
CA LEU A 196 10.54 9.48 8.96
C LEU A 196 9.46 8.51 8.45
N PRO A 197 9.69 7.18 8.34
CA PRO A 197 8.67 6.25 7.89
C PRO A 197 7.43 6.23 8.77
N VAL A 198 7.62 6.32 10.09
CA VAL A 198 6.51 6.33 11.06
C VAL A 198 5.72 7.63 10.90
N VAL A 199 6.42 8.75 10.81
CA VAL A 199 5.82 10.07 10.57
C VAL A 199 5.02 10.06 9.26
N TYR A 200 5.58 9.52 8.19
CA TYR A 200 4.90 9.43 6.89
C TYR A 200 3.70 8.49 6.91
N ILE A 201 3.75 7.35 7.61
CA ILE A 201 2.56 6.48 7.76
C ILE A 201 1.42 7.28 8.40
N ILE A 202 1.70 8.01 9.48
CA ILE A 202 0.68 8.76 10.22
C ILE A 202 0.13 9.91 9.37
N LEU A 203 1.01 10.73 8.78
CA LEU A 203 0.61 11.92 8.03
C LEU A 203 -0.02 11.59 6.67
N TYR A 204 0.36 10.47 6.05
CA TYR A 204 -0.19 10.01 4.77
C TYR A 204 -1.47 9.18 4.93
N PHE A 205 -1.77 8.70 6.14
CA PHE A 205 -2.98 7.91 6.43
C PHE A 205 -4.30 8.61 6.06
N PRO A 206 -4.52 9.91 6.35
CA PRO A 206 -5.75 10.60 5.94
C PRO A 206 -5.99 10.56 4.43
N MET A 207 -4.93 10.75 3.63
CA MET A 207 -5.03 10.66 2.17
C MET A 207 -5.39 9.25 1.73
N GLN A 208 -4.79 8.22 2.33
CA GLN A 208 -5.12 6.82 2.05
C GLN A 208 -6.59 6.49 2.38
N TYR A 209 -7.13 7.07 3.45
CA TYR A 209 -8.54 6.91 3.79
C TYR A 209 -9.43 7.48 2.68
N VAL A 210 -9.17 8.72 2.26
CA VAL A 210 -9.93 9.39 1.18
C VAL A 210 -9.88 8.57 -0.11
N GLN A 211 -8.71 8.04 -0.46
CA GLN A 211 -8.49 7.20 -1.64
C GLN A 211 -9.34 5.92 -1.62
N ILE A 212 -9.29 5.15 -0.51
CA ILE A 212 -10.06 3.90 -0.39
C ILE A 212 -11.56 4.21 -0.35
N PHE A 213 -11.95 5.28 0.34
CA PHE A 213 -13.32 5.73 0.38
C PHE A 213 -13.84 6.05 -1.03
N TYR A 214 -13.11 6.89 -1.78
CA TYR A 214 -13.48 7.28 -3.14
C TYR A 214 -13.58 6.08 -4.08
N THR A 215 -12.58 5.20 -4.09
CA THR A 215 -12.58 4.02 -4.97
C THR A 215 -13.74 3.08 -4.67
N ASN A 216 -14.02 2.80 -3.38
CA ASN A 216 -15.14 1.93 -3.04
C ASN A 216 -16.49 2.57 -3.36
N TYR A 217 -16.60 3.88 -3.23
CA TYR A 217 -17.79 4.62 -3.64
C TYR A 217 -17.99 4.60 -5.16
N GLU A 218 -16.92 4.73 -5.94
CA GLU A 218 -16.96 4.61 -7.41
C GLU A 218 -17.39 3.19 -7.83
N ILE A 219 -16.82 2.15 -7.22
CA ILE A 219 -17.21 0.75 -7.45
C ILE A 219 -18.71 0.55 -7.18
N LEU A 220 -19.21 0.99 -6.02
CA LEU A 220 -20.64 0.90 -5.69
C LEU A 220 -21.50 1.62 -6.74
N THR A 221 -21.07 2.80 -7.17
CA THR A 221 -21.78 3.59 -8.17
C THR A 221 -21.86 2.87 -9.51
N VAL A 222 -20.76 2.27 -9.96
CA VAL A 222 -20.70 1.50 -11.21
C VAL A 222 -21.60 0.26 -11.12
N VAL A 223 -21.54 -0.49 -10.02
CA VAL A 223 -22.36 -1.69 -9.81
C VAL A 223 -23.85 -1.36 -9.83
N ILE A 224 -24.29 -0.36 -9.08
CA ILE A 224 -25.71 0.04 -9.03
C ILE A 224 -26.18 0.50 -10.42
N LYS A 225 -25.40 1.35 -11.11
CA LYS A 225 -25.76 1.78 -12.48
C LYS A 225 -25.88 0.61 -13.44
N TYR A 226 -24.97 -0.37 -13.35
CA TYR A 226 -24.98 -1.55 -14.20
C TYR A 226 -26.23 -2.42 -13.94
N VAL A 227 -26.52 -2.73 -12.67
CA VAL A 227 -27.69 -3.54 -12.28
C VAL A 227 -28.99 -2.91 -12.76
N PHE A 228 -29.25 -1.64 -12.40
CA PHE A 228 -30.52 -0.99 -12.72
C PHE A 228 -30.67 -0.62 -14.20
N ARG A 229 -29.56 -0.52 -14.95
CA ARG A 229 -29.59 -0.43 -16.41
C ARG A 229 -30.02 -1.76 -17.02
N ASN A 230 -29.53 -2.89 -16.52
CA ASN A 230 -29.89 -4.22 -17.03
C ASN A 230 -31.36 -4.59 -16.76
N ILE A 231 -31.94 -4.09 -15.66
CA ILE A 231 -33.36 -4.31 -15.32
C ILE A 231 -34.25 -3.22 -15.95
N ASN A 232 -33.72 -2.36 -16.83
CA ASN A 232 -34.44 -1.24 -17.47
C ASN A 232 -35.12 -0.25 -16.49
N LYS A 233 -34.58 -0.09 -15.27
CA LYS A 233 -35.09 0.84 -14.23
C LYS A 233 -34.04 1.85 -13.78
N PRO A 234 -33.47 2.68 -14.68
CA PRO A 234 -32.38 3.59 -14.36
C PRO A 234 -32.75 4.68 -13.35
N GLU A 235 -34.02 5.12 -13.30
CA GLU A 235 -34.49 6.15 -12.37
C GLU A 235 -34.46 5.68 -10.90
N ILE A 236 -34.84 4.42 -10.65
CA ILE A 236 -34.73 3.81 -9.31
C ILE A 236 -33.26 3.71 -8.90
N GLY A 237 -32.37 3.32 -9.83
CA GLY A 237 -30.92 3.29 -9.58
C GLY A 237 -30.35 4.67 -9.23
N LYS A 238 -30.79 5.74 -9.91
CA LYS A 238 -30.37 7.13 -9.59
C LYS A 238 -30.87 7.56 -8.20
N TYR A 239 -32.13 7.24 -7.86
CA TYR A 239 -32.71 7.55 -6.56
C TYR A 239 -31.97 6.83 -5.42
N LEU A 240 -31.71 5.54 -5.62
CA LEU A 240 -30.91 4.73 -4.71
C LEU A 240 -29.52 5.32 -4.50
N LEU A 241 -28.81 5.71 -5.55
CA LEU A 241 -27.50 6.36 -5.43
C LEU A 241 -27.54 7.65 -4.59
N LYS A 242 -28.59 8.45 -4.75
CA LYS A 242 -28.79 9.68 -3.96
C LYS A 242 -28.98 9.36 -2.48
N ARG A 243 -29.77 8.33 -2.17
CA ARG A 243 -30.02 7.88 -0.80
C ARG A 243 -28.77 7.24 -0.17
N VAL A 244 -28.08 6.38 -0.92
CA VAL A 244 -26.78 5.78 -0.53
C VAL A 244 -25.76 6.88 -0.22
N ARG A 245 -25.64 7.91 -1.07
CA ARG A 245 -24.71 9.03 -0.82
C ARG A 245 -24.99 9.74 0.51
N ARG A 246 -26.27 10.00 0.81
CA ARG A 246 -26.68 10.64 2.08
C ARG A 246 -26.42 9.73 3.29
N PHE A 247 -26.70 8.44 3.16
CA PHE A 247 -26.50 7.47 4.23
C PHE A 247 -25.03 7.26 4.55
N VAL A 248 -24.21 7.05 3.52
CA VAL A 248 -22.78 6.74 3.65
C VAL A 248 -21.99 7.91 4.24
N GLY A 249 -22.26 9.15 3.81
CA GLY A 249 -21.46 10.31 4.23
C GLY A 249 -19.98 10.09 3.90
N PHE A 250 -19.07 10.36 4.85
CA PHE A 250 -17.63 10.07 4.75
C PHE A 250 -17.20 8.85 5.58
N SER A 251 -18.08 7.86 5.79
CA SER A 251 -17.78 6.69 6.62
C SER A 251 -17.49 5.43 5.78
N LEU A 252 -16.25 4.95 5.85
CA LEU A 252 -15.82 3.68 5.22
C LEU A 252 -16.64 2.48 5.72
N ALA A 253 -17.00 2.47 7.01
CA ALA A 253 -17.81 1.41 7.61
C ALA A 253 -19.21 1.32 6.95
N ARG A 254 -19.83 2.47 6.67
CA ARG A 254 -21.13 2.50 5.98
C ARG A 254 -21.02 2.09 4.51
N VAL A 255 -19.91 2.43 3.84
CA VAL A 255 -19.59 1.92 2.49
C VAL A 255 -19.52 0.40 2.50
N GLU A 256 -18.80 -0.17 3.46
CA GLU A 256 -18.63 -1.62 3.58
C GLU A 256 -19.95 -2.34 3.83
N GLN A 257 -20.80 -1.80 4.72
CA GLN A 257 -22.12 -2.36 5.00
C GLN A 257 -22.98 -2.47 3.73
N ILE A 258 -23.07 -1.38 2.97
CA ILE A 258 -23.83 -1.39 1.71
C ILE A 258 -23.21 -2.37 0.71
N ARG A 259 -21.88 -2.46 0.65
CA ARG A 259 -21.20 -3.42 -0.22
C ARG A 259 -21.42 -4.88 0.21
N SER A 260 -21.64 -5.11 1.50
CA SER A 260 -21.95 -6.44 2.05
C SER A 260 -23.39 -6.88 1.76
N CYS A 261 -24.31 -5.95 1.47
CA CYS A 261 -25.60 -6.26 0.88
C CYS A 261 -25.37 -6.82 -0.53
N ARG A 262 -25.47 -8.16 -0.65
CA ARG A 262 -25.10 -8.91 -1.86
C ARG A 262 -25.78 -8.36 -3.12
N TYR A 263 -25.09 -8.53 -4.25
CA TYR A 263 -25.59 -8.26 -5.61
C TYR A 263 -27.03 -8.74 -5.85
N TYR A 264 -27.39 -9.90 -5.30
CA TYR A 264 -28.72 -10.52 -5.40
C TYR A 264 -29.85 -9.65 -4.81
N PHE A 265 -29.56 -8.86 -3.77
CA PHE A 265 -30.55 -8.00 -3.13
C PHE A 265 -30.97 -6.83 -4.03
N TRP A 266 -30.06 -6.33 -4.86
CA TRP A 266 -30.29 -5.17 -5.73
C TRP A 266 -31.20 -5.48 -6.92
N HIS A 267 -31.28 -6.76 -7.34
CA HIS A 267 -32.16 -7.20 -8.43
C HIS A 267 -33.64 -7.24 -8.04
N ASN A 268 -33.93 -7.33 -6.74
CA ASN A 268 -35.29 -7.45 -6.23
C ASN A 268 -35.88 -6.10 -5.80
N ILE A 269 -35.20 -4.99 -6.09
CA ILE A 269 -35.68 -3.64 -5.75
C ILE A 269 -36.48 -3.10 -6.94
N ASP A 270 -37.80 -3.05 -6.77
CA ASP A 270 -38.75 -2.68 -7.80
C ASP A 270 -39.46 -1.36 -7.52
N SER A 271 -39.41 -0.84 -6.29
CA SER A 271 -40.07 0.40 -5.87
C SER A 271 -39.17 1.37 -5.10
N TYR A 272 -39.57 2.64 -5.01
CA TYR A 272 -38.89 3.66 -4.20
C TYR A 272 -39.01 3.39 -2.69
N GLU A 273 -40.08 2.74 -2.26
CA GLU A 273 -40.33 2.38 -0.85
C GLU A 273 -39.36 1.29 -0.38
N GLU A 274 -39.08 0.29 -1.23
CA GLU A 274 -38.10 -0.76 -0.96
C GLU A 274 -36.67 -0.21 -0.85
N VAL A 275 -36.32 0.80 -1.66
CA VAL A 275 -35.06 1.53 -1.53
C VAL A 275 -34.94 2.18 -0.15
N ASP A 276 -35.99 2.85 0.29
CA ASP A 276 -35.99 3.54 1.58
C ASP A 276 -35.94 2.51 2.73
N PHE A 277 -36.73 1.44 2.67
CA PHE A 277 -36.70 0.33 3.63
C PHE A 277 -35.30 -0.29 3.76
N CYS A 278 -34.65 -0.59 2.63
CA CYS A 278 -33.29 -1.16 2.59
C CYS A 278 -32.27 -0.28 3.32
N ILE A 279 -32.37 1.04 3.17
CA ILE A 279 -31.43 1.98 3.76
C ILE A 279 -31.73 2.22 5.25
N THR A 280 -33.00 2.23 5.67
CA THR A 280 -33.37 2.28 7.09
C THR A 280 -33.09 1.00 7.85
N CYS A 281 -33.27 -0.18 7.24
CA CYS A 281 -32.97 -1.47 7.89
C CYS A 281 -31.47 -1.61 8.17
N ASN A 282 -30.63 -1.17 7.22
CA ASN A 282 -29.19 -1.04 7.44
C ASN A 282 -28.84 0.00 8.52
N ARG A 283 -29.69 1.01 8.75
CA ARG A 283 -29.50 2.01 9.81
C ARG A 283 -29.65 1.42 11.22
N HIS A 284 -30.60 0.51 11.43
CA HIS A 284 -30.82 -0.13 12.74
C HIS A 284 -29.77 -1.18 13.11
N HIS A 285 -29.08 -1.77 12.12
CA HIS A 285 -27.95 -2.67 12.38
C HIS A 285 -26.66 -1.93 12.80
N ILE A 286 -26.60 -0.60 12.69
CA ILE A 286 -25.46 0.24 13.07
C ILE A 286 -25.39 0.43 14.59
N ASP A 287 -26.51 0.71 15.26
CA ASP A 287 -26.53 1.05 16.69
C ASP A 287 -26.10 -0.11 17.59
N LYS A 288 -26.21 -1.36 17.11
CA LYS A 288 -25.77 -2.55 17.86
C LYS A 288 -24.29 -2.92 17.67
N ARG A 289 -23.59 -2.36 16.68
CA ARG A 289 -22.17 -2.66 16.41
C ARG A 289 -21.19 -1.54 16.77
N ILE A 290 -21.66 -0.35 17.09
CA ILE A 290 -20.81 0.77 17.56
C ILE A 290 -20.48 0.62 19.07
N LEU A 291 -21.07 -0.35 19.76
CA LEU A 291 -20.88 -0.58 21.20
C LEU A 291 -19.78 -1.58 21.59
N PHE A 292 -18.96 -2.09 20.65
CA PHE A 292 -17.82 -2.96 20.97
C PHE A 292 -16.61 -2.69 20.06
#